data_AF-A0ABD4XGR0-F1
#
_entry.id   AF-A0ABD4XGR0-F1
#
_cell.length_a   1.000
_cell.length_b   1.000
_cell.length_c   1.000
_cell.angle_alpha   90.00
_cell.angle_beta   90.00
_cell.angle_gamma   90.00
#
_symmetry.space_group_name_H-M   'P 1'
#
loop_
_entity.id
_entity.type
_entity.pdbx_description
1 polymer ?
#
loop_
_entity_poly.entity_id
_entity_poly.type
_entity_poly.pdbx_seq_one_letter_code
_entity_poly.pdbx_strand_id
1 'polypeptide(L)'
;MTDTQAVTYNDPLPNNFPNDYDAIDIDARTLLRTSSIRTKMYGKDVREAIAEGIEINATIANEALEATDIASNTFKDEYTYNGNWEDGYVASSNNTSNYPEGQITNSTGVNQYKHSNYIGVVKGDLVLVKMATFDGIIGLAKFDGDRNFVSAIQQDRTPLTDFAYIVQENIEYLMVSNASATFKNPSIHVIKNYENDYTKKMNDLSAASYNGYINPTTHEIVGSGSYRISNMIPIREKDLLFLKLWNSTGAAAIVEMNANGTVLKNIAVGENKLKYYNVAGITDEIRFIRYVNRVDFNDVTASLTTNLNTLFKKKVGMLGDSYVKGNKTDENLTAYNIASLKLGASYINYGINGNTIASYDGYADNQVPMSIRFADMDDNLDIIGFEGGRNDYNHNIPIGEDTDTDVTTFKGALNVLCEGLIKKYLGKKLFGVPCWAVNTSANSVGATQLDYLNAFVHIVHDIWGIEILDSRSVGVFMNSPEFLAKYTEDGNSISHLNADGHAMFANKVEDFLNNI
;
A
#
# COMPACT_ATOMS: atom_id res chain seq x y z
N MET A 1 20.99 -64.26 -8.99
CA MET A 1 20.90 -63.15 -9.95
C MET A 1 19.64 -63.38 -10.75
N THR A 2 18.60 -62.58 -10.53
CA THR A 2 17.39 -62.59 -11.34
C THR A 2 17.18 -61.18 -11.82
N ASP A 3 17.47 -61.00 -13.11
CA ASP A 3 17.34 -59.77 -13.88
C ASP A 3 15.93 -59.17 -13.70
N THR A 4 15.88 -57.93 -13.21
CA THR A 4 14.71 -57.07 -13.42
C THR A 4 14.69 -56.70 -14.90
N GLN A 5 13.84 -57.36 -15.68
CA GLN A 5 13.55 -56.97 -17.06
C GLN A 5 13.09 -55.50 -17.09
N ALA A 6 13.88 -54.64 -17.72
CA ALA A 6 13.46 -53.30 -18.08
C ALA A 6 12.39 -53.41 -19.17
N VAL A 7 11.12 -53.20 -18.80
CA VAL A 7 10.04 -53.12 -19.77
C VAL A 7 10.21 -51.82 -20.54
N THR A 8 10.67 -51.93 -21.79
CA THR A 8 10.72 -50.81 -22.74
C THR A 8 9.33 -50.63 -23.33
N TYR A 9 8.49 -49.85 -22.64
CA TYR A 9 7.23 -49.39 -23.21
C TYR A 9 7.49 -48.08 -23.97
N ASN A 10 7.52 -48.16 -25.29
CA ASN A 10 7.44 -47.00 -26.16
C ASN A 10 5.97 -46.82 -26.54
N ASP A 11 5.34 -45.76 -26.03
CA ASP A 11 4.02 -45.35 -26.53
C ASP A 11 4.16 -44.97 -28.02
N PRO A 12 3.50 -45.68 -28.95
CA PRO A 12 3.66 -45.45 -30.37
C PRO A 12 3.07 -44.11 -30.86
N LEU A 13 2.34 -43.38 -30.00
CA LEU A 13 1.74 -42.09 -30.36
C LEU A 13 2.08 -41.04 -29.27
N PRO A 14 3.08 -40.16 -29.48
CA PRO A 14 3.65 -39.31 -28.42
C PRO A 14 2.72 -38.26 -27.82
N ASN A 15 1.52 -38.09 -28.36
CA ASN A 15 0.46 -37.24 -27.83
C ASN A 15 -0.85 -37.56 -28.58
N ASN A 16 -1.75 -38.34 -27.97
CA ASN A 16 -3.05 -38.65 -28.57
C ASN A 16 -4.10 -37.53 -28.42
N PHE A 17 -3.74 -36.40 -27.80
CA PHE A 17 -4.67 -35.29 -27.53
C PHE A 17 -4.01 -33.92 -27.79
N PRO A 18 -3.73 -33.57 -29.05
CA PRO A 18 -2.98 -32.35 -29.41
C PRO A 18 -3.72 -31.03 -29.16
N ASN A 19 -4.98 -31.06 -28.72
CA ASN A 19 -5.84 -29.88 -28.56
C ASN A 19 -6.32 -29.63 -27.11
N ASP A 20 -5.89 -30.43 -26.13
CA ASP A 20 -6.41 -30.32 -24.75
C ASP A 20 -5.81 -29.14 -23.97
N TYR A 21 -4.67 -28.61 -24.43
CA TYR A 21 -4.01 -27.43 -23.87
C TYR A 21 -3.15 -26.76 -24.95
N ASP A 22 -2.96 -25.44 -24.87
CA ASP A 22 -1.98 -24.75 -25.70
C ASP A 22 -0.58 -24.95 -25.09
N ALA A 23 0.34 -25.51 -25.86
CA ALA A 23 1.70 -25.77 -25.41
C ALA A 23 2.51 -24.48 -25.16
N ILE A 24 2.09 -23.34 -25.74
CA ILE A 24 2.70 -22.02 -25.53
C ILE A 24 2.34 -21.47 -24.14
N ASP A 25 1.18 -21.86 -23.60
CA ASP A 25 0.64 -21.34 -22.34
C ASP A 25 1.13 -22.10 -21.09
N ILE A 26 1.98 -23.12 -21.27
CA ILE A 26 2.55 -23.88 -20.15
C ILE A 26 3.62 -23.02 -19.45
N ASP A 27 3.48 -22.87 -18.12
CA ASP A 27 4.51 -22.21 -17.30
C ASP A 27 5.88 -22.85 -17.54
N ALA A 28 6.89 -22.00 -17.77
CA ALA A 28 8.24 -22.44 -18.12
C ALA A 28 8.85 -23.40 -17.09
N ARG A 29 8.51 -23.27 -15.80
CA ARG A 29 8.96 -24.15 -14.71
C ARG A 29 8.39 -25.57 -14.88
N THR A 30 7.09 -25.67 -15.17
CA THR A 30 6.41 -26.94 -15.45
C THR A 30 6.94 -27.57 -16.74
N LEU A 31 7.18 -26.78 -17.78
CA LEU A 31 7.73 -27.27 -19.05
C LEU A 31 9.15 -27.83 -18.90
N LEU A 32 10.02 -27.16 -18.15
CA LEU A 32 11.39 -27.62 -17.88
C LEU A 32 11.40 -28.98 -17.18
N ARG A 33 10.54 -29.17 -16.15
CA ARG A 33 10.51 -30.43 -15.40
C ARG A 33 9.83 -31.56 -16.15
N THR A 34 8.72 -31.30 -16.84
CA THR A 34 8.07 -32.30 -17.69
C THR A 34 8.98 -32.75 -18.84
N SER A 35 9.81 -31.84 -19.39
CA SER A 35 10.84 -32.20 -20.37
C SER A 35 11.95 -33.07 -19.77
N SER A 36 12.39 -32.78 -18.54
CA SER A 36 13.35 -33.62 -17.81
C SER A 36 12.83 -35.05 -17.63
N ILE A 37 11.57 -35.22 -17.20
CA ILE A 37 10.93 -36.53 -16.99
C ILE A 37 11.01 -37.40 -18.26
N ARG A 38 10.79 -36.83 -19.44
CA ARG A 38 10.81 -37.53 -20.73
C ARG A 38 12.19 -38.09 -21.13
N THR A 39 13.26 -37.64 -20.46
CA THR A 39 14.65 -38.03 -20.78
C THR A 39 15.29 -38.94 -19.73
N LYS A 40 14.60 -39.22 -18.60
CA LYS A 40 15.13 -40.06 -17.51
C LYS A 40 14.81 -41.52 -17.73
N MET A 41 15.83 -42.38 -17.60
CA MET A 41 15.74 -43.83 -17.87
C MET A 41 15.44 -44.69 -16.64
N TYR A 42 15.63 -44.16 -15.42
CA TYR A 42 15.54 -44.93 -14.17
C TYR A 42 14.33 -44.52 -13.33
N GLY A 43 13.59 -45.51 -12.83
CA GLY A 43 12.31 -45.29 -12.14
C GLY A 43 12.39 -44.45 -10.86
N LYS A 44 13.55 -44.35 -10.19
CA LYS A 44 13.73 -43.46 -9.03
C LYS A 44 13.75 -41.99 -9.48
N ASP A 45 14.57 -41.69 -10.48
CA ASP A 45 14.75 -40.33 -11.02
C ASP A 45 13.47 -39.82 -11.69
N VAL A 46 12.69 -40.71 -12.31
CA VAL A 46 11.37 -40.39 -12.88
C VAL A 46 10.37 -40.02 -11.77
N ARG A 47 10.34 -40.76 -10.66
CA ARG A 47 9.42 -40.46 -9.53
C ARG A 47 9.76 -39.16 -8.83
N GLU A 48 11.05 -38.87 -8.66
CA GLU A 48 11.52 -37.62 -8.04
C GLU A 48 11.19 -36.41 -8.92
N ALA A 49 11.45 -36.49 -10.23
CA ALA A 49 11.10 -35.43 -11.17
C ALA A 49 9.58 -35.22 -11.31
N ILE A 50 8.76 -36.28 -11.19
CA ILE A 50 7.29 -36.17 -11.13
C ILE A 50 6.84 -35.46 -9.85
N ALA A 51 7.41 -35.81 -8.70
CA ALA A 51 7.09 -35.15 -7.43
C ALA A 51 7.38 -33.64 -7.49
N GLU A 52 8.57 -33.26 -7.96
CA GLU A 52 8.94 -31.85 -8.18
C GLU A 52 7.98 -31.13 -9.13
N GLY A 53 7.56 -31.78 -10.23
CA GLY A 53 6.60 -31.20 -11.17
C GLY A 53 5.21 -30.99 -10.57
N ILE A 54 4.76 -31.88 -9.67
CA ILE A 54 3.49 -31.73 -8.93
C ILE A 54 3.60 -30.58 -7.92
N GLU A 55 4.72 -30.47 -7.20
CA GLU A 55 4.97 -29.38 -6.26
C GLU A 55 4.97 -28.02 -6.97
N ILE A 56 5.64 -27.92 -8.12
CA ILE A 56 5.65 -26.70 -8.96
C ILE A 56 4.25 -26.33 -9.43
N ASN A 57 3.46 -27.30 -9.93
CA ASN A 57 2.09 -27.03 -10.34
C ASN A 57 1.18 -26.62 -9.18
N ALA A 58 1.38 -27.20 -7.99
CA ALA A 58 0.66 -26.79 -6.78
C ALA A 58 1.03 -25.35 -6.38
N THR A 59 2.30 -24.97 -6.48
CA THR A 59 2.76 -23.60 -6.26
C THR A 59 2.17 -22.63 -7.29
N ILE A 60 2.22 -22.95 -8.58
CA ILE A 60 1.63 -22.12 -9.65
C ILE A 60 0.13 -21.96 -9.45
N ALA A 61 -0.59 -23.02 -9.06
CA ALA A 61 -2.01 -22.95 -8.79
C ALA A 61 -2.32 -22.02 -7.61
N ASN A 62 -1.50 -22.02 -6.56
CA ASN A 62 -1.62 -21.08 -5.45
C ASN A 62 -1.29 -19.64 -5.88
N GLU A 63 -0.20 -19.43 -6.64
CA GLU A 63 0.16 -18.13 -7.20
C GLU A 63 -0.95 -17.59 -8.13
N ALA A 64 -1.58 -18.45 -8.92
CA ALA A 64 -2.70 -18.11 -9.80
C ALA A 64 -3.98 -17.81 -9.00
N LEU A 65 -4.25 -18.54 -7.91
CA LEU A 65 -5.32 -18.23 -6.97
C LEU A 65 -5.10 -16.84 -6.35
N GLU A 66 -3.89 -16.57 -5.87
CA GLU A 66 -3.48 -15.26 -5.35
C GLU A 66 -3.64 -14.16 -6.42
N ALA A 67 -3.24 -14.42 -7.68
CA ALA A 67 -3.40 -13.48 -8.79
C ALA A 67 -4.86 -13.27 -9.24
N THR A 68 -5.71 -14.30 -9.17
CA THR A 68 -7.15 -14.18 -9.46
C THR A 68 -7.95 -13.56 -8.33
N ASP A 69 -7.49 -13.64 -7.07
CA ASP A 69 -8.02 -12.85 -5.97
C ASP A 69 -7.63 -11.37 -6.06
N ILE A 70 -6.56 -11.04 -6.79
CA ILE A 70 -6.14 -9.66 -7.11
C ILE A 70 -6.98 -9.04 -8.25
N ALA A 71 -7.52 -9.85 -9.16
CA ALA A 71 -8.33 -9.36 -10.28
C ALA A 71 -9.83 -9.25 -9.92
N SER A 72 -10.21 -8.04 -9.50
CA SER A 72 -11.61 -7.55 -9.39
C SER A 72 -12.58 -8.42 -8.60
N ASN A 73 -12.82 -8.10 -7.33
CA ASN A 73 -14.14 -8.29 -6.73
C ASN A 73 -14.38 -7.26 -5.61
N THR A 74 -15.42 -6.45 -5.77
CA THR A 74 -16.26 -5.95 -4.65
C THR A 74 -16.46 -7.07 -3.65
N PHE A 75 -16.25 -6.82 -2.35
CA PHE A 75 -16.52 -7.71 -1.21
C PHE A 75 -17.30 -8.97 -1.61
N LYS A 76 -16.59 -10.09 -1.89
CA LYS A 76 -17.15 -11.28 -2.59
C LYS A 76 -18.42 -11.84 -1.93
N ASP A 77 -18.62 -11.58 -0.63
CA ASP A 77 -19.79 -11.99 0.15
C ASP A 77 -20.33 -10.85 1.03
N GLU A 78 -20.48 -9.64 0.47
CA GLU A 78 -21.21 -8.56 1.13
C GLU A 78 -22.72 -8.75 0.95
N TYR A 79 -23.45 -8.82 2.06
CA TYR A 79 -24.89 -8.65 2.05
C TYR A 79 -25.28 -7.41 2.85
N THR A 80 -26.07 -6.54 2.21
CA THR A 80 -26.76 -5.45 2.90
C THR A 80 -28.08 -5.98 3.43
N TYR A 81 -28.21 -6.06 4.75
CA TYR A 81 -29.50 -6.33 5.38
C TYR A 81 -30.39 -5.09 5.20
N ASN A 82 -31.36 -5.23 4.33
CA ASN A 82 -32.47 -4.30 4.12
C ASN A 82 -33.76 -4.82 4.79
N GLY A 83 -33.64 -5.74 5.76
CA GLY A 83 -34.75 -6.59 6.19
C GLY A 83 -35.82 -5.89 7.03
N ASN A 84 -36.84 -6.67 7.40
CA ASN A 84 -38.00 -6.23 8.18
C ASN A 84 -37.55 -5.72 9.57
N TRP A 85 -38.09 -4.58 9.96
CA TRP A 85 -37.84 -3.94 11.25
C TRP A 85 -39.06 -4.14 12.14
N GLU A 86 -38.92 -5.01 13.13
CA GLU A 86 -39.99 -5.36 14.05
C GLU A 86 -40.11 -4.30 15.14
N ASP A 87 -41.34 -4.12 15.64
CA ASP A 87 -41.60 -3.26 16.79
C ASP A 87 -40.99 -3.90 18.03
N GLY A 88 -40.16 -3.14 18.75
CA GLY A 88 -39.50 -3.59 19.97
C GLY A 88 -38.05 -3.12 20.08
N TYR A 89 -37.42 -3.41 21.21
CA TYR A 89 -35.99 -3.19 21.40
C TYR A 89 -35.38 -4.21 22.37
N VAL A 90 -34.03 -4.29 22.38
CA VAL A 90 -33.28 -5.06 23.36
C VAL A 90 -33.02 -4.22 24.61
N ALA A 91 -33.51 -4.67 25.76
CA ALA A 91 -33.34 -3.96 27.04
C ALA A 91 -31.86 -3.91 27.50
N SER A 92 -31.42 -2.77 28.06
CA SER A 92 -30.05 -2.55 28.56
C SER A 92 -29.99 -2.54 30.08
N SER A 93 -28.78 -2.71 30.62
CA SER A 93 -28.51 -2.60 32.06
C SER A 93 -28.82 -1.22 32.63
N ASN A 94 -28.82 -0.18 31.78
CA ASN A 94 -29.08 1.21 32.19
C ASN A 94 -30.58 1.56 32.24
N ASN A 95 -31.46 0.70 31.73
CA ASN A 95 -32.90 0.88 31.80
C ASN A 95 -33.45 0.35 33.13
N THR A 96 -33.29 1.13 34.19
CA THR A 96 -33.51 0.75 35.59
C THR A 96 -34.97 0.48 36.02
N SER A 97 -35.92 0.26 35.11
CA SER A 97 -37.33 0.25 35.52
C SER A 97 -38.26 -0.90 35.14
N ASN A 98 -38.04 -1.78 34.15
CA ASN A 98 -39.08 -2.82 33.87
C ASN A 98 -38.67 -4.18 33.25
N TYR A 99 -37.46 -4.37 32.72
CA TYR A 99 -37.11 -5.61 31.98
C TYR A 99 -35.67 -6.05 32.25
N PRO A 100 -35.40 -7.37 32.41
CA PRO A 100 -34.05 -7.92 32.37
C PRO A 100 -33.26 -7.48 31.13
N GLU A 101 -31.98 -7.23 31.31
CA GLU A 101 -31.05 -6.95 30.21
C GLU A 101 -31.09 -8.08 29.17
N GLY A 102 -31.06 -7.70 27.89
CA GLY A 102 -31.11 -8.65 26.79
C GLY A 102 -32.51 -9.13 26.39
N GLN A 103 -33.53 -8.82 27.18
CA GLN A 103 -34.91 -9.15 26.81
C GLN A 103 -35.38 -8.28 25.63
N ILE A 104 -35.94 -8.92 24.60
CA ILE A 104 -36.68 -8.24 23.54
C ILE A 104 -38.04 -7.87 24.12
N THR A 105 -38.32 -6.57 24.18
CA THR A 105 -39.54 -6.06 24.79
C THR A 105 -40.21 -5.02 23.90
N ASN A 106 -41.54 -5.05 23.92
CA ASN A 106 -42.37 -4.05 23.29
C ASN A 106 -42.88 -3.17 24.42
N SER A 107 -42.32 -1.97 24.58
CA SER A 107 -42.94 -1.00 25.48
C SER A 107 -44.34 -0.72 24.94
N THR A 108 -45.36 -1.18 25.66
CA THR A 108 -46.77 -0.92 25.34
C THR A 108 -46.97 0.57 25.08
N GLY A 109 -47.18 0.97 23.82
CA GLY A 109 -47.60 2.32 23.43
C GLY A 109 -46.58 3.21 22.70
N VAL A 110 -45.37 2.74 22.35
CA VAL A 110 -44.39 3.57 21.62
C VAL A 110 -43.97 2.91 20.29
N ASN A 111 -44.64 3.25 19.19
CA ASN A 111 -44.40 2.74 17.82
C ASN A 111 -43.05 3.20 17.20
N GLN A 112 -42.06 3.53 18.02
CA GLN A 112 -40.81 4.18 17.62
C GLN A 112 -39.58 3.29 17.81
N TYR A 113 -39.71 2.17 18.52
CA TYR A 113 -38.60 1.28 18.82
C TYR A 113 -38.54 0.15 17.80
N LYS A 114 -37.35 -0.07 17.24
CA LYS A 114 -37.11 -1.06 16.20
C LYS A 114 -35.93 -1.94 16.54
N HIS A 115 -36.02 -3.21 16.15
CA HIS A 115 -34.88 -4.10 16.08
C HIS A 115 -34.85 -4.85 14.75
N SER A 116 -33.65 -5.28 14.34
CA SER A 116 -33.48 -6.17 13.19
C SER A 116 -33.95 -7.57 13.55
N ASN A 117 -34.11 -8.43 12.54
CA ASN A 117 -34.10 -9.87 12.79
C ASN A 117 -32.71 -10.32 13.28
N TYR A 118 -32.61 -11.57 13.73
CA TYR A 118 -31.34 -12.22 14.03
C TYR A 118 -30.47 -12.30 12.76
N ILE A 119 -29.25 -11.76 12.84
CA ILE A 119 -28.27 -11.72 11.77
C ILE A 119 -27.25 -12.82 12.02
N GLY A 120 -27.26 -13.85 11.18
CA GLY A 120 -26.33 -14.98 11.28
C GLY A 120 -24.90 -14.57 10.99
N VAL A 121 -23.99 -14.84 11.91
CA VAL A 121 -22.56 -14.53 11.80
C VAL A 121 -21.69 -15.70 12.23
N VAL A 122 -20.44 -15.70 11.77
CA VAL A 122 -19.40 -16.63 12.22
C VAL A 122 -18.18 -15.86 12.67
N LYS A 123 -17.31 -16.51 13.44
CA LYS A 123 -16.02 -15.95 13.84
C LYS A 123 -15.26 -15.45 12.61
N GLY A 124 -14.75 -14.22 12.68
CA GLY A 124 -14.03 -13.57 11.59
C GLY A 124 -14.92 -12.75 10.63
N ASP A 125 -16.25 -12.78 10.76
CA ASP A 125 -17.13 -11.86 10.03
C ASP A 125 -16.97 -10.42 10.55
N LEU A 126 -17.09 -9.44 9.66
CA LEU A 126 -17.16 -8.02 10.00
C LEU A 126 -18.58 -7.49 9.76
N VAL A 127 -19.15 -6.86 10.77
CA VAL A 127 -20.46 -6.21 10.72
C VAL A 127 -20.29 -4.70 10.80
N LEU A 128 -20.71 -4.00 9.75
CA LEU A 128 -20.74 -2.54 9.68
C LEU A 128 -22.20 -2.08 9.77
N VAL A 129 -22.52 -1.33 10.81
CA VAL A 129 -23.88 -0.81 11.02
C VAL A 129 -23.84 0.68 10.79
N LYS A 130 -24.49 1.16 9.73
CA LYS A 130 -24.64 2.57 9.41
C LYS A 130 -25.99 3.07 9.87
N MET A 131 -26.03 4.19 10.59
CA MET A 131 -27.27 4.79 11.07
C MET A 131 -27.16 6.31 11.05
N ALA A 132 -28.30 7.02 11.02
CA ALA A 132 -28.29 8.48 10.99
C ALA A 132 -28.22 9.13 12.39
N THR A 133 -28.77 8.48 13.41
CA THR A 133 -28.77 8.90 14.81
C THR A 133 -28.95 7.69 15.72
N PHE A 134 -28.22 7.65 16.84
CA PHE A 134 -28.42 6.66 17.89
C PHE A 134 -28.98 7.35 19.14
N ASP A 135 -30.20 6.98 19.52
CA ASP A 135 -30.82 7.40 20.79
C ASP A 135 -31.53 6.17 21.35
N GLY A 136 -30.72 5.18 21.75
CA GLY A 136 -31.16 3.81 21.95
C GLY A 136 -30.57 3.15 23.20
N ILE A 137 -31.30 2.13 23.68
CA ILE A 137 -31.04 1.38 24.91
C ILE A 137 -29.87 0.38 24.71
N ILE A 138 -29.87 -0.42 23.63
CA ILE A 138 -28.74 -1.25 23.13
C ILE A 138 -28.64 -1.11 21.61
N GLY A 139 -27.44 -0.86 21.07
CA GLY A 139 -27.17 -0.74 19.63
C GLY A 139 -26.83 -2.03 18.93
N LEU A 140 -26.07 -2.91 19.58
CA LEU A 140 -25.74 -4.24 19.07
C LEU A 140 -25.70 -5.25 20.21
N ALA A 141 -26.38 -6.38 20.05
CA ALA A 141 -26.45 -7.48 21.02
C ALA A 141 -26.04 -8.82 20.39
N LYS A 142 -25.40 -9.68 21.20
CA LYS A 142 -25.02 -11.06 20.86
C LYS A 142 -26.06 -12.05 21.35
N PHE A 143 -26.31 -13.07 20.54
CA PHE A 143 -27.16 -14.20 20.87
C PHE A 143 -26.47 -15.52 20.50
N ASP A 144 -26.74 -16.56 21.29
CA ASP A 144 -26.27 -17.93 21.02
C ASP A 144 -27.16 -18.65 19.99
N GLY A 145 -26.83 -19.90 19.66
CA GLY A 145 -27.58 -20.70 18.67
C GLY A 145 -29.05 -20.97 19.03
N ASP A 146 -29.36 -20.94 20.32
CA ASP A 146 -30.71 -21.07 20.86
C ASP A 146 -31.44 -19.72 20.98
N ARG A 147 -30.81 -18.63 20.51
CA ARG A 147 -31.30 -17.24 20.56
C ARG A 147 -31.44 -16.68 21.97
N ASN A 148 -30.68 -17.20 22.94
CA ASN A 148 -30.56 -16.58 24.25
C ASN A 148 -29.58 -15.41 24.17
N PHE A 149 -29.88 -14.34 24.90
CA PHE A 149 -28.99 -13.20 25.01
C PHE A 149 -27.68 -13.59 25.71
N VAL A 150 -26.56 -13.22 25.12
CA VAL A 150 -25.23 -13.47 25.68
C VAL A 150 -24.69 -12.21 26.34
N SER A 151 -24.58 -11.12 25.58
CA SER A 151 -24.14 -9.82 26.08
C SER A 151 -24.42 -8.69 25.08
N ALA A 152 -24.41 -7.46 25.56
CA ALA A 152 -24.42 -6.28 24.70
C ALA A 152 -23.00 -5.98 24.21
N ILE A 153 -22.86 -5.66 22.94
CA ILE A 153 -21.61 -5.15 22.36
C ILE A 153 -21.56 -3.62 22.50
N GLN A 154 -22.68 -2.95 22.26
CA GLN A 154 -22.78 -1.50 22.38
C GLN A 154 -24.05 -1.12 23.12
N GLN A 155 -23.87 -0.43 24.24
CA GLN A 155 -24.92 0.27 24.98
C GLN A 155 -24.58 1.76 24.89
N ASP A 156 -25.58 2.62 24.69
CA ASP A 156 -25.50 4.09 24.86
C ASP A 156 -25.14 5.01 23.66
N ARG A 157 -25.45 6.30 23.88
CA ARG A 157 -25.46 7.44 22.95
C ARG A 157 -24.07 7.89 22.49
N THR A 158 -23.49 7.22 21.51
CA THR A 158 -22.34 7.78 20.78
C THR A 158 -22.82 8.75 19.69
N PRO A 159 -22.22 9.95 19.55
CA PRO A 159 -22.61 10.90 18.50
C PRO A 159 -22.12 10.49 17.11
N LEU A 160 -21.29 9.45 17.01
CA LEU A 160 -20.90 8.82 15.75
C LEU A 160 -21.87 7.68 15.47
N THR A 161 -22.57 7.83 14.36
CA THR A 161 -23.81 7.13 14.07
C THR A 161 -23.60 5.84 13.28
N ASP A 162 -22.35 5.50 12.94
CA ASP A 162 -21.98 4.17 12.48
C ASP A 162 -20.98 3.55 13.43
N PHE A 163 -21.09 2.23 13.61
CA PHE A 163 -20.15 1.41 14.35
C PHE A 163 -19.84 0.14 13.57
N ALA A 164 -18.74 -0.50 13.94
CA ALA A 164 -18.26 -1.71 13.32
C ALA A 164 -17.94 -2.75 14.41
N TYR A 165 -18.18 -4.02 14.12
CA TYR A 165 -17.91 -5.11 15.05
C TYR A 165 -17.35 -6.32 14.31
N ILE A 166 -16.24 -6.86 14.82
CA ILE A 166 -15.63 -8.09 14.30
C ILE A 166 -16.01 -9.21 15.25
N VAL A 167 -16.48 -10.31 14.68
CA VAL A 167 -16.98 -11.44 15.45
C VAL A 167 -15.79 -12.24 16.00
N GLN A 168 -15.47 -12.03 17.27
CA GLN A 168 -14.29 -12.61 17.95
C GLN A 168 -14.52 -14.04 18.49
N GLU A 169 -15.76 -14.37 18.81
CA GLU A 169 -16.17 -15.62 19.46
C GLU A 169 -17.07 -16.44 18.53
N ASN A 170 -17.31 -17.72 18.85
CA ASN A 170 -18.34 -18.52 18.19
C ASN A 170 -19.74 -18.03 18.61
N ILE A 171 -20.11 -16.85 18.15
CA ILE A 171 -21.43 -16.25 18.29
C ILE A 171 -22.18 -16.58 17.01
N GLU A 172 -23.42 -17.04 17.12
CA GLU A 172 -24.21 -17.43 15.95
C GLU A 172 -25.06 -16.27 15.42
N TYR A 173 -25.54 -15.37 16.30
CA TYR A 173 -26.43 -14.29 15.90
C TYR A 173 -26.12 -12.94 16.53
N LEU A 174 -26.33 -11.89 15.74
CA LEU A 174 -26.33 -10.50 16.18
C LEU A 174 -27.70 -9.86 15.96
N MET A 175 -28.02 -8.84 16.75
CA MET A 175 -29.20 -8.01 16.51
C MET A 175 -28.92 -6.55 16.78
N VAL A 176 -29.36 -5.69 15.87
CA VAL A 176 -29.26 -4.23 16.00
C VAL A 176 -30.59 -3.70 16.50
N SER A 177 -30.56 -2.78 17.46
CA SER A 177 -31.76 -2.16 18.02
C SER A 177 -31.57 -0.67 18.27
N ASN A 178 -32.66 0.12 18.26
CA ASN A 178 -32.63 1.53 18.61
C ASN A 178 -33.97 1.96 19.20
N ALA A 179 -33.92 2.92 20.12
CA ALA A 179 -35.06 3.43 20.88
C ALA A 179 -35.44 4.87 20.48
N SER A 180 -35.44 5.19 19.17
CA SER A 180 -35.69 6.55 18.67
C SER A 180 -36.75 6.63 17.57
N ALA A 181 -37.62 7.64 17.66
CA ALA A 181 -38.62 8.03 16.66
C ALA A 181 -38.08 8.25 15.24
N THR A 182 -36.77 8.36 15.09
CA THR A 182 -36.07 8.72 13.85
C THR A 182 -35.15 7.61 13.34
N PHE A 183 -35.54 6.35 13.53
CA PHE A 183 -34.93 5.18 12.90
C PHE A 183 -35.16 5.16 11.37
N LYS A 184 -34.67 6.17 10.66
CA LYS A 184 -34.76 6.25 9.21
C LYS A 184 -33.42 5.80 8.62
N ASN A 185 -33.46 4.62 8.00
CA ASN A 185 -32.44 4.09 7.09
C ASN A 185 -31.15 3.53 7.73
N PRO A 186 -31.20 2.59 8.69
CA PRO A 186 -30.01 1.82 9.02
C PRO A 186 -29.68 0.88 7.86
N SER A 187 -28.42 0.84 7.47
CA SER A 187 -27.91 -0.21 6.59
C SER A 187 -26.89 -1.03 7.37
N ILE A 188 -27.12 -2.34 7.42
CA ILE A 188 -26.17 -3.28 8.03
C ILE A 188 -25.49 -4.01 6.89
N HIS A 189 -24.17 -3.88 6.83
CA HIS A 189 -23.33 -4.59 5.88
C HIS A 189 -22.58 -5.66 6.65
N VAL A 190 -22.72 -6.91 6.22
CA VAL A 190 -21.94 -8.02 6.75
C VAL A 190 -20.94 -8.44 5.68
N ILE A 191 -19.66 -8.42 6.02
CA ILE A 191 -18.55 -8.88 5.19
C ILE A 191 -18.11 -10.23 5.76
N LYS A 192 -18.38 -11.30 5.03
CA LYS A 192 -18.05 -12.67 5.46
C LYS A 192 -16.55 -12.95 5.36
N ASN A 193 -16.03 -13.74 6.30
CA ASN A 193 -14.61 -14.13 6.35
C ASN A 193 -13.67 -12.92 6.20
N TYR A 194 -13.98 -11.84 6.91
CA TYR A 194 -13.26 -10.58 6.76
C TYR A 194 -11.75 -10.76 6.94
N GLU A 195 -11.27 -11.66 7.80
CA GLU A 195 -9.84 -11.95 7.98
C GLU A 195 -9.08 -12.23 6.67
N ASN A 196 -9.77 -12.73 5.64
CA ASN A 196 -9.20 -13.08 4.33
C ASN A 196 -9.49 -12.05 3.22
N ASP A 197 -10.28 -11.01 3.47
CA ASP A 197 -10.64 -10.00 2.46
C ASP A 197 -9.72 -8.77 2.52
N TYR A 198 -8.89 -8.57 1.50
CA TYR A 198 -7.95 -7.47 1.47
C TYR A 198 -8.53 -6.21 0.80
N THR A 199 -9.65 -6.28 0.09
CA THR A 199 -10.17 -5.15 -0.69
C THR A 199 -10.81 -4.08 0.23
N LYS A 200 -10.37 -2.81 0.14
CA LYS A 200 -10.95 -1.74 0.96
C LYS A 200 -11.17 -0.48 0.16
N LYS A 201 -12.42 -0.02 0.14
CA LYS A 201 -12.81 1.23 -0.51
C LYS A 201 -13.43 2.17 0.49
N MET A 202 -12.83 3.35 0.60
CA MET A 202 -13.41 4.45 1.35
C MET A 202 -14.19 5.33 0.37
N ASN A 203 -15.51 5.34 0.52
CA ASN A 203 -16.44 6.14 -0.25
C ASN A 203 -16.82 7.38 0.56
N ASP A 204 -16.79 8.55 -0.10
CA ASP A 204 -17.41 9.76 0.45
C ASP A 204 -18.91 9.53 0.59
N LEU A 205 -19.47 9.82 1.76
CA LEU A 205 -20.91 9.74 1.99
C LEU A 205 -21.51 11.14 1.85
N SER A 206 -22.75 11.20 1.37
CA SER A 206 -23.51 12.45 1.22
C SER A 206 -23.44 13.28 2.51
N ALA A 207 -23.39 14.62 2.36
CA ALA A 207 -23.35 15.54 3.50
C ALA A 207 -24.44 15.19 4.51
N ALA A 208 -24.02 14.73 5.69
CA ALA A 208 -24.91 14.46 6.79
C ALA A 208 -24.71 15.56 7.84
N SER A 209 -25.83 16.10 8.31
CA SER A 209 -25.87 17.10 9.37
C SER A 209 -25.50 16.43 10.69
N TYR A 210 -24.21 16.16 10.89
CA TYR A 210 -23.70 15.63 12.15
C TYR A 210 -23.55 16.74 13.20
N ASN A 211 -23.84 16.42 14.46
CA ASN A 211 -23.65 17.31 15.60
C ASN A 211 -22.17 17.42 16.03
N GLY A 212 -21.26 17.66 15.08
CA GLY A 212 -19.91 18.15 15.39
C GLY A 212 -18.74 17.50 14.66
N TYR A 213 -17.59 18.13 14.84
CA TYR A 213 -16.27 17.74 14.35
C TYR A 213 -15.47 17.07 15.46
N ILE A 214 -14.71 16.01 15.17
CA ILE A 214 -13.80 15.41 16.17
C ILE A 214 -12.59 16.34 16.31
N ASN A 215 -12.50 17.02 17.44
CA ASN A 215 -11.41 17.93 17.77
C ASN A 215 -10.08 17.14 17.78
N PRO A 216 -9.07 17.57 17.01
CA PRO A 216 -7.82 16.85 16.82
C PRO A 216 -6.93 16.88 18.07
N THR A 217 -7.24 17.76 19.03
CA THR A 217 -6.49 17.91 20.28
C THR A 217 -7.16 17.19 21.44
N THR A 218 -8.51 17.23 21.52
CA THR A 218 -9.24 16.63 22.65
C THR A 218 -9.87 15.28 22.35
N HIS A 219 -9.93 14.88 21.08
CA HIS A 219 -10.67 13.70 20.58
C HIS A 219 -12.19 13.74 20.84
N GLU A 220 -12.71 14.86 21.35
CA GLU A 220 -14.13 15.06 21.60
C GLU A 220 -14.83 15.60 20.34
N ILE A 221 -16.14 15.37 20.26
CA ILE A 221 -16.98 15.93 19.18
C ILE A 221 -17.38 17.35 19.58
N VAL A 222 -16.97 18.33 18.78
CA VAL A 222 -17.13 19.76 19.06
C VAL A 222 -17.90 20.44 17.92
N GLY A 223 -18.94 21.20 18.30
CA GLY A 223 -19.58 22.23 17.48
C GLY A 223 -20.84 21.81 16.70
N SER A 224 -21.51 22.81 16.13
CA SER A 224 -22.64 22.69 15.20
C SER A 224 -22.20 23.13 13.79
N GLY A 225 -22.41 22.30 12.76
CA GLY A 225 -22.06 22.62 11.37
C GLY A 225 -22.34 21.46 10.40
N SER A 226 -22.27 21.71 9.09
CA SER A 226 -22.36 20.66 8.08
C SER A 226 -20.98 20.01 7.89
N TYR A 227 -20.93 18.68 7.89
CA TYR A 227 -19.71 17.90 7.69
C TYR A 227 -19.94 16.78 6.67
N ARG A 228 -18.87 16.34 6.01
CA ARG A 228 -18.85 15.11 5.22
C ARG A 228 -18.00 14.08 5.93
N ILE A 229 -18.43 12.82 5.88
CA ILE A 229 -17.68 11.68 6.41
C ILE A 229 -17.61 10.58 5.37
N SER A 230 -16.60 9.73 5.47
CA SER A 230 -16.57 8.48 4.74
C SER A 230 -17.26 7.34 5.51
N ASN A 231 -17.51 6.22 4.83
CA ASN A 231 -17.66 4.95 5.52
C ASN A 231 -16.40 4.62 6.36
N MET A 232 -16.59 3.85 7.44
CA MET A 232 -15.46 3.25 8.15
C MET A 232 -14.84 2.16 7.29
N ILE A 233 -13.51 2.14 7.22
CA ILE A 233 -12.76 1.03 6.62
C ILE A 233 -11.97 0.30 7.71
N PRO A 234 -12.06 -1.03 7.81
CA PRO A 234 -11.25 -1.81 8.74
C PRO A 234 -9.79 -1.85 8.26
N ILE A 235 -8.83 -1.75 9.18
CA ILE A 235 -7.40 -1.80 8.91
C ILE A 235 -6.71 -2.80 9.84
N ARG A 236 -5.75 -3.55 9.31
CA ARG A 236 -4.95 -4.57 9.97
C ARG A 236 -3.55 -4.02 10.23
N GLU A 237 -2.85 -4.66 11.18
CA GLU A 237 -1.39 -4.66 11.16
C GLU A 237 -0.97 -5.00 9.72
N LYS A 238 -0.27 -4.09 9.03
CA LYS A 238 0.25 -4.19 7.64
C LYS A 238 -0.57 -3.56 6.50
N ASP A 239 -1.72 -2.94 6.74
CA ASP A 239 -2.36 -2.15 5.67
C ASP A 239 -1.62 -0.83 5.41
N LEU A 240 -1.72 -0.33 4.18
CA LEU A 240 -1.25 1.01 3.82
C LEU A 240 -2.38 1.84 3.22
N LEU A 241 -2.57 3.05 3.76
CA LEU A 241 -3.66 3.94 3.34
C LEU A 241 -3.14 5.07 2.47
N PHE A 242 -3.66 5.14 1.24
CA PHE A 242 -3.44 6.24 0.31
C PHE A 242 -4.69 7.12 0.26
N LEU A 243 -4.55 8.37 0.71
CA LEU A 243 -5.63 9.36 0.69
C LEU A 243 -5.30 10.47 -0.29
N LYS A 244 -6.08 10.52 -1.35
CA LYS A 244 -5.99 11.56 -2.38
C LYS A 244 -7.09 12.58 -2.16
N LEU A 245 -6.71 13.76 -1.64
CA LEU A 245 -7.60 14.87 -1.36
C LEU A 245 -7.37 16.00 -2.37
N TRP A 246 -8.27 16.15 -3.34
CA TRP A 246 -8.24 17.25 -4.33
C TRP A 246 -9.28 18.31 -3.98
N ASN A 247 -8.94 19.59 -4.18
CA ASN A 247 -9.88 20.73 -4.08
C ASN A 247 -10.54 20.92 -2.70
N SER A 248 -9.78 20.81 -1.61
CA SER A 248 -10.24 21.15 -0.26
C SER A 248 -9.93 22.60 0.10
N THR A 249 -10.86 23.28 0.77
CA THR A 249 -10.67 24.60 1.38
C THR A 249 -10.98 24.58 2.89
N GLY A 250 -10.98 23.39 3.50
CA GLY A 250 -11.36 23.18 4.89
C GLY A 250 -10.52 22.15 5.65
N ALA A 251 -10.69 22.13 6.97
CA ALA A 251 -9.98 21.21 7.86
C ALA A 251 -10.50 19.78 7.68
N ALA A 252 -9.60 18.90 7.23
CA ALA A 252 -9.84 17.48 7.08
C ALA A 252 -9.05 16.65 8.10
N ALA A 253 -9.63 15.54 8.56
CA ALA A 253 -9.05 14.64 9.54
C ALA A 253 -9.21 13.16 9.14
N ILE A 254 -8.18 12.36 9.45
CA ILE A 254 -8.26 10.89 9.47
C ILE A 254 -8.42 10.49 10.93
N VAL A 255 -9.44 9.71 11.23
CA VAL A 255 -9.73 9.23 12.58
C VAL A 255 -9.54 7.72 12.61
N GLU A 256 -8.60 7.28 13.44
CA GLU A 256 -8.34 5.88 13.75
C GLU A 256 -9.13 5.49 15.00
N MET A 257 -9.84 4.37 14.94
CA MET A 257 -10.71 3.87 16.01
C MET A 257 -10.37 2.41 16.33
N ASN A 258 -10.60 1.98 17.57
CA ASN A 258 -10.49 0.57 17.94
C ASN A 258 -11.74 -0.23 17.50
N ALA A 259 -11.72 -1.54 17.78
CA ALA A 259 -12.81 -2.45 17.45
C ALA A 259 -14.18 -2.09 18.04
N ASN A 260 -14.20 -1.24 19.08
CA ASN A 260 -15.40 -0.80 19.78
C ASN A 260 -15.85 0.60 19.35
N GLY A 261 -15.28 1.16 18.27
CA GLY A 261 -15.60 2.50 17.77
C GLY A 261 -15.04 3.64 18.62
N THR A 262 -14.13 3.36 19.57
CA THR A 262 -13.45 4.40 20.36
C THR A 262 -12.34 5.02 19.53
N VAL A 263 -12.26 6.36 19.48
CA VAL A 263 -11.20 7.08 18.78
C VAL A 263 -9.86 6.86 19.49
N LEU A 264 -8.88 6.35 18.76
CA LEU A 264 -7.50 6.13 19.22
C LEU A 264 -6.58 7.26 18.78
N LYS A 265 -6.76 7.75 17.55
CA LYS A 265 -5.88 8.77 16.95
C LYS A 265 -6.68 9.63 15.98
N ASN A 266 -6.37 10.92 15.92
CA ASN A 266 -6.90 11.84 14.93
C ASN A 266 -5.72 12.58 14.27
N ILE A 267 -5.72 12.61 12.93
CA ILE A 267 -4.62 13.16 12.14
C ILE A 267 -5.18 14.25 11.24
N ALA A 268 -4.76 15.49 11.48
CA ALA A 268 -5.06 16.60 10.58
C ALA A 268 -4.38 16.39 9.22
N VAL A 269 -5.17 16.43 8.15
CA VAL A 269 -4.70 16.13 6.78
C VAL A 269 -4.36 17.41 6.01
N GLY A 270 -5.02 18.52 6.35
CA GLY A 270 -4.84 19.83 5.71
C GLY A 270 -5.43 19.88 4.29
N GLU A 271 -5.22 21.01 3.61
CA GLU A 271 -5.86 21.30 2.34
C GLU A 271 -5.00 20.96 1.10
N ASN A 272 -5.61 20.41 0.03
CA ASN A 272 -5.10 20.22 -1.34
C ASN A 272 -3.81 19.39 -1.44
N LYS A 273 -3.73 18.31 -0.66
CA LYS A 273 -2.53 17.47 -0.58
C LYS A 273 -2.86 15.99 -0.80
N LEU A 274 -2.04 15.34 -1.63
CA LEU A 274 -1.88 13.89 -1.62
C LEU A 274 -1.23 13.50 -0.28
N LYS A 275 -1.86 12.59 0.47
CA LYS A 275 -1.35 12.16 1.78
C LYS A 275 -1.24 10.65 1.83
N TYR A 276 -0.06 10.20 2.20
CA TYR A 276 0.27 8.82 2.46
C TYR A 276 0.18 8.61 3.97
N TYR A 277 -0.65 7.66 4.41
CA TYR A 277 -0.72 7.27 5.81
C TYR A 277 -0.21 5.85 5.98
N ASN A 278 0.97 5.75 6.58
CA ASN A 278 1.50 4.48 7.03
C ASN A 278 0.81 4.08 8.35
N VAL A 279 0.05 2.99 8.29
CA VAL A 279 -0.66 2.40 9.43
C VAL A 279 0.28 1.49 10.25
N ALA A 280 1.57 1.41 9.90
CA ALA A 280 2.55 0.54 10.56
C ALA A 280 2.57 0.71 12.10
N GLY A 281 2.59 -0.43 12.80
CA GLY A 281 2.74 -0.51 14.27
C GLY A 281 1.48 -0.85 15.06
N ILE A 282 0.36 -1.19 14.41
CA ILE A 282 -0.81 -1.76 15.10
C ILE A 282 -0.50 -3.20 15.49
N THR A 283 -0.58 -3.55 16.77
CA THR A 283 -0.40 -4.93 17.26
C THR A 283 -1.75 -5.64 17.32
N ASP A 284 -1.89 -6.80 16.68
CA ASP A 284 -2.94 -7.84 16.81
C ASP A 284 -4.42 -7.41 16.86
N GLU A 285 -4.74 -6.12 16.74
CA GLU A 285 -6.08 -5.55 16.85
C GLU A 285 -6.47 -4.88 15.54
N ILE A 286 -7.63 -5.23 14.98
CA ILE A 286 -8.17 -4.54 13.81
C ILE A 286 -8.66 -3.16 14.26
N ARG A 287 -8.18 -2.12 13.59
CA ARG A 287 -8.61 -0.73 13.79
C ARG A 287 -9.52 -0.30 12.65
N PHE A 288 -10.14 0.85 12.78
CA PHE A 288 -10.97 1.43 11.72
C PHE A 288 -10.51 2.83 11.41
N ILE A 289 -10.54 3.18 10.12
CA ILE A 289 -10.28 4.54 9.68
C ILE A 289 -11.54 5.16 9.09
N ARG A 290 -11.82 6.41 9.46
CA ARG A 290 -12.82 7.28 8.84
C ARG A 290 -12.20 8.63 8.49
N TYR A 291 -12.59 9.19 7.35
CA TYR A 291 -12.30 10.56 6.96
C TYR A 291 -13.44 11.50 7.38
N VAL A 292 -13.09 12.69 7.90
CA VAL A 292 -14.07 13.74 8.29
C VAL A 292 -13.62 15.09 7.74
N ASN A 293 -14.55 15.87 7.18
CA ASN A 293 -14.27 17.18 6.61
C ASN A 293 -15.41 18.19 6.76
N ARG A 294 -15.07 19.49 6.80
CA ARG A 294 -15.97 20.64 6.77
C ARG A 294 -16.28 21.03 5.31
N VAL A 295 -17.56 21.19 4.97
CA VAL A 295 -18.07 21.15 3.58
C VAL A 295 -17.41 22.17 2.63
N ASP A 296 -16.79 21.66 1.55
CA ASP A 296 -16.63 22.24 0.20
C ASP A 296 -15.88 21.24 -0.72
N PHE A 297 -16.37 20.00 -0.86
CA PHE A 297 -15.74 18.99 -1.74
C PHE A 297 -16.69 18.47 -2.81
N ASN A 298 -16.13 18.23 -4.00
CA ASN A 298 -16.85 17.57 -5.09
C ASN A 298 -16.40 16.12 -5.33
N ASP A 299 -15.17 15.69 -5.01
CA ASP A 299 -14.75 14.29 -5.22
C ASP A 299 -13.58 13.87 -4.30
N VAL A 300 -13.78 12.80 -3.50
CA VAL A 300 -12.70 12.09 -2.81
C VAL A 300 -12.61 10.67 -3.38
N THR A 301 -11.44 10.30 -3.88
CA THR A 301 -11.13 8.92 -4.28
C THR A 301 -10.00 8.41 -3.41
N ALA A 302 -10.34 7.68 -2.35
CA ALA A 302 -9.38 6.95 -1.54
C ALA A 302 -9.26 5.54 -2.10
N SER A 303 -8.07 5.14 -2.52
CA SER A 303 -7.78 3.78 -2.96
C SER A 303 -6.88 3.13 -1.92
N LEU A 304 -7.33 2.04 -1.32
CA LEU A 304 -6.46 1.21 -0.49
C LEU A 304 -5.82 0.17 -1.42
N THR A 305 -4.49 0.14 -1.46
CA THR A 305 -3.77 -0.94 -2.14
C THR A 305 -3.28 -1.91 -1.08
N THR A 306 -3.87 -3.09 -1.08
CA THR A 306 -3.56 -4.20 -0.17
C THR A 306 -3.00 -5.36 -0.98
N ASN A 307 -1.95 -5.07 -1.74
CA ASN A 307 -1.13 -6.14 -2.30
C ASN A 307 0.10 -6.27 -1.42
N LEU A 308 0.31 -7.47 -0.90
CA LEU A 308 1.60 -7.91 -0.36
C LEU A 308 2.60 -7.87 -1.52
N ASN A 309 3.18 -6.70 -1.74
CA ASN A 309 4.23 -6.53 -2.72
C ASN A 309 5.51 -7.22 -2.24
N THR A 310 6.34 -7.67 -3.19
CA THR A 310 7.56 -8.46 -2.96
C THR A 310 8.56 -7.80 -2.00
N LEU A 311 8.43 -6.49 -1.78
CA LEU A 311 9.31 -5.70 -0.92
C LEU A 311 8.72 -5.37 0.46
N PHE A 312 7.63 -6.04 0.85
CA PHE A 312 7.01 -5.83 2.15
C PHE A 312 8.01 -6.00 3.31
N LYS A 313 8.05 -5.02 4.25
CA LYS A 313 9.00 -4.93 5.38
C LYS A 313 10.49 -4.79 5.00
N LYS A 314 10.82 -4.59 3.72
CA LYS A 314 12.19 -4.26 3.32
C LYS A 314 12.52 -2.82 3.69
N LYS A 315 13.80 -2.55 3.95
CA LYS A 315 14.33 -1.20 4.11
C LYS A 315 14.99 -0.73 2.81
N VAL A 316 14.40 0.29 2.18
CA VAL A 316 14.95 0.95 1.01
C VAL A 316 15.69 2.22 1.47
N GLY A 317 16.97 2.33 1.13
CA GLY A 317 17.74 3.56 1.32
C GLY A 317 18.09 4.18 -0.03
N MET A 318 17.83 5.47 -0.19
CA MET A 318 18.18 6.19 -1.41
C MET A 318 19.21 7.28 -1.12
N LEU A 319 20.38 7.17 -1.72
CA LEU A 319 21.44 8.18 -1.72
C LEU A 319 21.25 9.10 -2.91
N GLY A 320 21.37 10.42 -2.73
CA GLY A 320 21.32 11.29 -3.90
C GLY A 320 21.32 12.77 -3.58
N ASP A 321 20.90 13.56 -4.57
CA ASP A 321 20.91 15.00 -4.46
C ASP A 321 19.55 15.58 -4.02
N SER A 322 19.25 16.79 -4.48
CA SER A 322 17.93 17.41 -4.42
C SER A 322 16.76 16.56 -4.91
N TYR A 323 16.97 15.68 -5.87
CA TYR A 323 15.93 14.85 -6.42
C TYR A 323 15.45 13.79 -5.43
N VAL A 324 16.41 13.20 -4.71
CA VAL A 324 16.15 12.29 -3.59
C VAL A 324 15.67 13.06 -2.36
N LYS A 325 16.21 14.25 -2.09
CA LYS A 325 15.80 15.07 -0.93
C LYS A 325 14.35 15.54 -1.02
N GLY A 326 13.84 15.76 -2.23
CA GLY A 326 12.57 16.47 -2.45
C GLY A 326 12.80 17.98 -2.37
N ASN A 327 13.57 18.54 -3.30
CA ASN A 327 13.66 19.99 -3.42
C ASN A 327 12.28 20.58 -3.74
N LYS A 328 11.90 21.66 -3.01
CA LYS A 328 10.59 22.38 -3.00
C LYS A 328 9.30 21.53 -2.89
N THR A 329 9.43 20.21 -3.05
CA THR A 329 8.44 19.17 -2.85
C THR A 329 8.65 18.60 -1.45
N ASP A 330 7.61 18.09 -0.81
CA ASP A 330 7.78 17.42 0.50
C ASP A 330 8.69 16.18 0.32
N GLU A 331 9.66 15.95 1.21
CA GLU A 331 10.56 14.78 1.16
C GLU A 331 9.78 13.45 1.19
N ASN A 332 8.54 13.49 1.69
CA ASN A 332 7.61 12.37 1.69
C ASN A 332 6.91 12.13 0.34
N LEU A 333 7.04 13.05 -0.62
CA LEU A 333 6.41 13.01 -1.93
C LEU A 333 7.40 12.75 -3.06
N THR A 334 8.62 12.33 -2.74
CA THR A 334 9.58 11.89 -3.76
C THR A 334 9.16 10.56 -4.37
N ALA A 335 9.49 10.36 -5.64
CA ALA A 335 9.05 9.18 -6.40
C ALA A 335 9.54 7.86 -5.76
N TYR A 336 10.76 7.85 -5.24
CA TYR A 336 11.33 6.69 -4.56
C TYR A 336 10.61 6.35 -3.26
N ASN A 337 10.23 7.36 -2.47
CA ASN A 337 9.46 7.14 -1.26
C ASN A 337 8.04 6.65 -1.61
N ILE A 338 7.37 7.30 -2.56
CA ILE A 338 6.04 6.90 -3.02
C ILE A 338 6.05 5.44 -3.50
N ALA A 339 7.01 5.07 -4.36
CA ALA A 339 7.15 3.70 -4.85
C ALA A 339 7.46 2.70 -3.72
N SER A 340 8.41 3.01 -2.85
CA SER A 340 8.77 2.15 -1.72
C SER A 340 7.57 1.90 -0.80
N LEU A 341 6.80 2.94 -0.49
CA LEU A 341 5.59 2.84 0.30
C LEU A 341 4.54 1.98 -0.41
N LYS A 342 4.27 2.22 -1.71
CA LYS A 342 3.37 1.35 -2.50
C LYS A 342 3.76 -0.12 -2.43
N LEU A 343 5.06 -0.41 -2.38
CA LEU A 343 5.60 -1.77 -2.28
C LEU A 343 5.67 -2.31 -0.83
N GLY A 344 5.15 -1.57 0.15
CA GLY A 344 5.12 -1.99 1.56
C GLY A 344 6.49 -1.94 2.25
N ALA A 345 7.47 -1.27 1.64
CA ALA A 345 8.81 -1.08 2.18
C ALA A 345 8.88 0.22 3.01
N SER A 346 9.78 0.24 4.00
CA SER A 346 10.17 1.49 4.66
C SER A 346 11.25 2.20 3.86
N TYR A 347 11.21 3.52 3.82
CA TYR A 347 12.14 4.34 3.03
C TYR A 347 12.99 5.24 3.93
N ILE A 348 14.30 5.28 3.68
CA ILE A 348 15.25 6.18 4.33
C ILE A 348 15.86 7.11 3.28
N ASN A 349 15.67 8.41 3.49
CA ASN A 349 16.10 9.47 2.58
C ASN A 349 17.52 9.94 2.92
N TYR A 350 18.49 9.67 2.04
CA TYR A 350 19.85 10.20 2.13
C TYR A 350 20.11 11.26 1.03
N GLY A 351 19.10 12.04 0.67
CA GLY A 351 19.21 13.15 -0.27
C GLY A 351 19.81 14.41 0.36
N ILE A 352 20.70 15.09 -0.35
CA ILE A 352 21.22 16.42 0.03
C ILE A 352 21.16 17.34 -1.18
N ASN A 353 20.46 18.48 -1.07
CA ASN A 353 20.33 19.45 -2.16
C ASN A 353 21.70 19.89 -2.71
N GLY A 354 21.86 19.82 -4.04
CA GLY A 354 23.07 20.25 -4.74
C GLY A 354 24.28 19.32 -4.61
N ASN A 355 24.14 18.15 -3.97
CA ASN A 355 25.25 17.23 -3.76
C ASN A 355 25.70 16.55 -5.06
N THR A 356 27.01 16.37 -5.24
CA THR A 356 27.62 15.65 -6.36
C THR A 356 28.02 14.23 -5.95
N ILE A 357 28.28 13.38 -6.94
CA ILE A 357 28.89 12.07 -6.69
C ILE A 357 30.38 12.25 -6.40
N ALA A 358 31.04 13.05 -7.22
CA ALA A 358 32.44 13.40 -7.11
C ALA A 358 32.71 14.51 -6.10
N SER A 359 33.93 14.56 -5.60
CA SER A 359 34.48 15.67 -4.84
C SER A 359 34.91 16.81 -5.76
N TYR A 360 34.86 18.05 -5.25
CA TYR A 360 35.42 19.22 -5.91
C TYR A 360 35.87 20.28 -4.90
N ASP A 361 36.73 21.19 -5.37
CA ASP A 361 37.23 22.29 -4.56
C ASP A 361 36.12 23.30 -4.25
N GLY A 362 35.95 23.62 -2.97
CA GLY A 362 34.93 24.57 -2.51
C GLY A 362 33.64 23.92 -1.98
N TYR A 363 33.67 22.61 -1.74
CA TYR A 363 32.61 21.94 -1.00
C TYR A 363 32.39 22.57 0.39
N ALA A 364 31.14 22.85 0.74
CA ALA A 364 30.79 23.18 2.11
C ALA A 364 30.89 21.93 3.00
N ASP A 365 31.33 22.09 4.26
CA ASP A 365 31.51 20.98 5.22
C ASP A 365 30.26 20.10 5.38
N ASN A 366 29.06 20.69 5.20
CA ASN A 366 27.77 20.00 5.30
C ASN A 366 27.26 19.42 3.98
N GLN A 367 28.09 19.37 2.93
CA GLN A 367 27.72 18.83 1.62
C GLN A 367 28.65 17.70 1.15
N VAL A 368 29.21 16.89 2.06
CA VAL A 368 30.10 15.76 1.71
C VAL A 368 29.61 14.97 0.47
N PRO A 369 30.47 14.68 -0.53
CA PRO A 369 30.06 13.99 -1.76
C PRO A 369 29.60 12.55 -1.52
N MET A 370 28.76 12.03 -2.42
CA MET A 370 28.15 10.69 -2.28
C MET A 370 29.20 9.58 -2.21
N SER A 371 30.29 9.69 -2.97
CA SER A 371 31.44 8.76 -2.95
C SER A 371 32.13 8.64 -1.58
N ILE A 372 31.82 9.54 -0.63
CA ILE A 372 32.34 9.50 0.74
C ILE A 372 31.21 9.17 1.73
N ARG A 373 30.10 9.91 1.69
CA ARG A 373 29.06 9.82 2.74
C ARG A 373 28.18 8.58 2.65
N PHE A 374 28.32 7.73 1.63
CA PHE A 374 27.63 6.43 1.61
C PHE A 374 28.00 5.58 2.83
N ALA A 375 29.19 5.80 3.41
CA ALA A 375 29.67 5.09 4.59
C ALA A 375 28.77 5.30 5.82
N ASP A 376 28.11 6.46 5.93
CA ASP A 376 27.25 6.85 7.05
C ASP A 376 25.80 6.34 6.93
N MET A 377 25.46 5.65 5.84
CA MET A 377 24.14 5.03 5.65
C MET A 377 23.92 3.85 6.61
N ASP A 378 22.65 3.55 6.93
CA ASP A 378 22.25 2.46 7.85
C ASP A 378 22.72 1.10 7.31
N ASP A 379 23.40 0.31 8.15
CA ASP A 379 23.92 -1.02 7.78
C ASP A 379 22.79 -2.04 7.49
N ASN A 380 21.57 -1.79 7.94
CA ASN A 380 20.45 -2.74 7.86
C ASN A 380 19.52 -2.53 6.65
N LEU A 381 20.00 -1.89 5.59
CA LEU A 381 19.23 -1.73 4.36
C LEU A 381 19.13 -3.04 3.58
N ASP A 382 17.99 -3.26 2.91
CA ASP A 382 17.75 -4.40 2.04
C ASP A 382 17.90 -4.07 0.55
N ILE A 383 17.56 -2.83 0.20
CA ILE A 383 17.65 -2.29 -1.15
C ILE A 383 18.28 -0.91 -1.05
N ILE A 384 19.30 -0.67 -1.87
CA ILE A 384 20.07 0.57 -1.84
C ILE A 384 20.08 1.15 -3.25
N GLY A 385 19.50 2.33 -3.38
CA GLY A 385 19.55 3.11 -4.61
C GLY A 385 20.49 4.30 -4.47
N PHE A 386 21.08 4.73 -5.58
CA PHE A 386 21.78 6.01 -5.63
C PHE A 386 21.48 6.77 -6.93
N GLU A 387 21.35 8.10 -6.83
CA GLU A 387 21.03 8.99 -7.94
C GLU A 387 22.03 10.15 -8.02
N GLY A 388 22.46 10.52 -9.23
CA GLY A 388 23.31 11.69 -9.41
C GLY A 388 23.84 11.94 -10.82
N GLY A 389 24.76 12.91 -10.94
CA GLY A 389 25.39 13.34 -12.19
C GLY A 389 24.99 14.74 -12.66
N ARG A 390 23.80 15.25 -12.28
CA ARG A 390 23.35 16.60 -12.67
C ARG A 390 24.23 17.68 -12.05
N ASN A 391 24.53 17.55 -10.76
CA ASN A 391 25.38 18.52 -10.08
C ASN A 391 26.84 18.36 -10.49
N ASP A 392 27.31 17.15 -10.80
CA ASP A 392 28.66 16.92 -11.31
C ASP A 392 28.87 17.65 -12.65
N TYR A 393 27.86 17.63 -13.51
CA TYR A 393 27.79 18.49 -14.70
C TYR A 393 27.84 19.98 -14.36
N ASN A 394 26.99 20.45 -13.42
CA ASN A 394 26.91 21.88 -13.06
C ASN A 394 28.20 22.41 -12.42
N HIS A 395 28.94 21.56 -11.70
CA HIS A 395 30.21 21.90 -11.05
C HIS A 395 31.43 21.68 -11.95
N ASN A 396 31.24 21.30 -13.21
CA ASN A 396 32.32 21.10 -14.19
C ASN A 396 33.32 20.02 -13.75
N ILE A 397 32.84 18.93 -13.14
CA ILE A 397 33.69 17.82 -12.71
C ILE A 397 34.27 17.11 -13.94
N PRO A 398 35.60 16.93 -14.06
CA PRO A 398 36.16 16.14 -15.17
C PRO A 398 35.56 14.73 -15.23
N ILE A 399 35.22 14.24 -16.43
CA ILE A 399 34.62 12.90 -16.57
C ILE A 399 35.57 11.81 -16.06
N GLY A 400 36.87 11.91 -16.39
CA GLY A 400 37.88 10.91 -16.04
C GLY A 400 37.89 9.69 -16.96
N GLU A 401 38.68 8.70 -16.59
CA GLU A 401 38.87 7.42 -17.27
C GLU A 401 38.18 6.27 -16.53
N ASP A 402 37.92 5.16 -17.22
CA ASP A 402 37.16 4.03 -16.66
C ASP A 402 37.83 3.36 -15.46
N THR A 403 39.16 3.43 -15.37
CA THR A 403 39.95 2.86 -14.28
C THR A 403 40.27 3.84 -13.16
N ASP A 404 39.80 5.09 -13.24
CA ASP A 404 40.10 6.09 -12.23
C ASP A 404 39.52 5.66 -10.87
N THR A 405 40.24 5.98 -9.80
CA THR A 405 39.74 5.87 -8.42
C THR A 405 39.88 7.20 -7.67
N ASP A 406 40.25 8.27 -8.38
CA ASP A 406 40.28 9.62 -7.84
C ASP A 406 38.86 10.17 -7.77
N VAL A 407 38.40 10.45 -6.56
CA VAL A 407 37.05 10.98 -6.29
C VAL A 407 36.84 12.39 -6.86
N THR A 408 37.87 13.07 -7.36
CA THR A 408 37.73 14.38 -8.04
C THR A 408 37.36 14.27 -9.52
N THR A 409 37.32 13.05 -10.06
CA THR A 409 36.74 12.75 -11.39
C THR A 409 35.40 12.05 -11.24
N PHE A 410 34.51 12.22 -12.21
CA PHE A 410 33.17 11.63 -12.16
C PHE A 410 33.20 10.10 -12.18
N LYS A 411 33.94 9.51 -13.14
CA LYS A 411 34.11 8.05 -13.23
C LYS A 411 34.87 7.48 -12.03
N GLY A 412 35.91 8.18 -11.55
CA GLY A 412 36.64 7.75 -10.36
C GLY A 412 35.80 7.75 -9.09
N ALA A 413 34.96 8.77 -8.90
CA ALA A 413 34.02 8.82 -7.80
C ALA A 413 32.94 7.72 -7.88
N LEU A 414 32.44 7.42 -9.08
CA LEU A 414 31.51 6.31 -9.32
C LEU A 414 32.15 4.96 -8.98
N ASN A 415 33.40 4.73 -9.39
CA ASN A 415 34.13 3.50 -9.05
C ASN A 415 34.25 3.32 -7.53
N VAL A 416 34.65 4.37 -6.81
CA VAL A 416 34.75 4.36 -5.34
C VAL A 416 33.38 4.11 -4.69
N LEU A 417 32.33 4.76 -5.18
CA LEU A 417 30.98 4.60 -4.66
C LEU A 417 30.45 3.17 -4.88
N CYS A 418 30.57 2.63 -6.09
CA CYS A 418 30.09 1.29 -6.43
C CYS A 418 30.82 0.23 -5.60
N GLU A 419 32.16 0.30 -5.55
CA GLU A 419 32.96 -0.61 -4.75
C GLU A 419 32.57 -0.55 -3.26
N GLY A 420 32.39 0.67 -2.74
CA GLY A 420 31.99 0.91 -1.35
C GLY A 420 30.62 0.34 -1.00
N LEU A 421 29.62 0.60 -1.84
CA LEU A 421 28.25 0.08 -1.65
C LEU A 421 28.20 -1.44 -1.74
N ILE A 422 28.89 -2.06 -2.71
CA ILE A 422 28.97 -3.53 -2.83
C ILE A 422 29.61 -4.15 -1.60
N LYS A 423 30.71 -3.56 -1.09
CA LYS A 423 31.38 -4.04 0.12
C LYS A 423 30.50 -3.90 1.36
N LYS A 424 29.83 -2.75 1.53
CA LYS A 424 29.00 -2.46 2.71
C LYS A 424 27.71 -3.30 2.72
N TYR A 425 27.12 -3.55 1.55
CA TYR A 425 25.82 -4.22 1.41
C TYR A 425 25.91 -5.52 0.60
N LEU A 426 26.93 -6.34 0.87
CA LEU A 426 27.17 -7.58 0.13
C LEU A 426 25.93 -8.49 0.14
N GLY A 427 25.45 -8.86 -1.05
CA GLY A 427 24.26 -9.71 -1.24
C GLY A 427 22.91 -8.98 -1.12
N LYS A 428 22.91 -7.66 -0.95
CA LYS A 428 21.70 -6.82 -1.03
C LYS A 428 21.46 -6.32 -2.46
N LYS A 429 20.26 -5.81 -2.73
CA LYS A 429 19.91 -5.24 -4.03
C LYS A 429 20.46 -3.82 -4.15
N LEU A 430 21.22 -3.57 -5.21
CA LEU A 430 21.76 -2.24 -5.54
C LEU A 430 21.19 -1.78 -6.87
N PHE A 431 20.85 -0.50 -6.98
CA PHE A 431 20.54 0.11 -8.26
C PHE A 431 21.03 1.56 -8.37
N GLY A 432 21.34 1.99 -9.58
CA GLY A 432 21.71 3.36 -9.89
C GLY A 432 20.64 4.07 -10.71
N VAL A 433 20.54 5.38 -10.55
CA VAL A 433 19.69 6.25 -11.36
C VAL A 433 20.54 7.41 -11.89
N PRO A 434 20.82 7.48 -13.20
CA PRO A 434 21.57 8.59 -13.73
C PRO A 434 20.69 9.85 -13.78
N CYS A 435 21.33 11.02 -13.88
CA CYS A 435 20.62 12.27 -14.14
C CYS A 435 19.73 12.19 -15.40
N TRP A 436 18.76 13.10 -15.53
CA TRP A 436 17.85 13.14 -16.68
C TRP A 436 18.56 13.27 -18.02
N ALA A 437 17.99 12.67 -19.06
CA ALA A 437 18.42 12.91 -20.44
C ALA A 437 17.97 14.31 -20.90
N VAL A 438 18.89 15.27 -20.89
CA VAL A 438 18.63 16.68 -21.24
C VAL A 438 19.68 17.16 -22.24
N ASN A 439 19.24 17.86 -23.28
CA ASN A 439 20.13 18.52 -24.22
C ASN A 439 20.67 19.81 -23.58
N THR A 440 21.87 19.74 -23.02
CA THR A 440 22.59 20.90 -22.49
C THR A 440 23.75 21.28 -23.40
N SER A 441 24.19 22.53 -23.33
CA SER A 441 25.51 22.91 -23.85
C SER A 441 26.62 22.15 -23.12
N ALA A 442 27.80 22.11 -23.72
CA ALA A 442 29.00 21.69 -23.02
C ALA A 442 29.29 22.65 -21.86
N ASN A 443 29.70 22.11 -20.72
CA ASN A 443 30.18 22.86 -19.57
C ASN A 443 31.66 23.27 -19.76
N SER A 444 32.30 23.79 -18.70
CA SER A 444 33.66 24.33 -18.79
C SER A 444 34.74 23.27 -19.02
N VAL A 445 34.43 21.99 -18.79
CA VAL A 445 35.32 20.86 -19.13
C VAL A 445 35.01 20.25 -20.50
N GLY A 446 34.10 20.85 -21.27
CA GLY A 446 33.73 20.38 -22.61
C GLY A 446 32.71 19.25 -22.63
N ALA A 447 32.11 18.89 -21.50
CA ALA A 447 31.15 17.79 -21.37
C ALA A 447 29.70 18.30 -21.25
N THR A 448 28.75 17.58 -21.86
CA THR A 448 27.31 17.80 -21.75
C THR A 448 26.72 16.95 -20.62
N GLN A 449 25.51 17.25 -20.15
CA GLN A 449 24.83 16.39 -19.17
C GLN A 449 24.61 14.96 -19.68
N LEU A 450 24.43 14.78 -21.00
CA LEU A 450 24.35 13.45 -21.60
C LEU A 450 25.65 12.67 -21.46
N ASP A 451 26.81 13.35 -21.46
CA ASP A 451 28.10 12.68 -21.24
C ASP A 451 28.20 12.15 -19.79
N TYR A 452 27.70 12.89 -18.81
CA TYR A 452 27.62 12.41 -17.42
C TYR A 452 26.61 11.27 -17.27
N LEU A 453 25.44 11.35 -17.91
CA LEU A 453 24.47 10.24 -17.94
C LEU A 453 25.12 8.98 -18.50
N ASN A 454 25.77 9.08 -19.67
CA ASN A 454 26.40 7.95 -20.33
C ASN A 454 27.56 7.39 -19.50
N ALA A 455 28.39 8.24 -18.88
CA ALA A 455 29.46 7.81 -17.98
C ALA A 455 28.91 7.10 -16.74
N PHE A 456 27.79 7.57 -16.17
CA PHE A 456 27.12 6.91 -15.04
C PHE A 456 26.68 5.51 -15.43
N VAL A 457 25.93 5.37 -16.52
CA VAL A 457 25.44 4.07 -16.99
C VAL A 457 26.61 3.14 -17.27
N HIS A 458 27.65 3.61 -17.96
CA HIS A 458 28.80 2.80 -18.30
C HIS A 458 29.54 2.26 -17.07
N ILE A 459 29.89 3.13 -16.11
CA ILE A 459 30.60 2.68 -14.92
C ILE A 459 29.72 1.78 -14.07
N VAL A 460 28.50 2.21 -13.75
CA VAL A 460 27.65 1.53 -12.77
C VAL A 460 27.14 0.18 -13.30
N HIS A 461 26.66 0.14 -14.54
CA HIS A 461 26.11 -1.07 -15.14
C HIS A 461 27.17 -1.89 -15.86
N ASP A 462 27.88 -1.32 -16.83
CA ASP A 462 28.73 -2.12 -17.72
C ASP A 462 30.01 -2.60 -17.02
N ILE A 463 30.55 -1.83 -16.07
CA ILE A 463 31.75 -2.20 -15.31
C ILE A 463 31.41 -2.91 -14.00
N TRP A 464 30.52 -2.34 -13.18
CA TRP A 464 30.21 -2.88 -11.85
C TRP A 464 29.02 -3.84 -11.79
N GLY A 465 28.23 -3.97 -12.86
CA GLY A 465 27.09 -4.89 -12.92
C GLY A 465 25.93 -4.51 -11.99
N ILE A 466 25.81 -3.24 -11.61
CA ILE A 466 24.71 -2.73 -10.80
C ILE A 466 23.55 -2.33 -11.74
N GLU A 467 22.34 -2.76 -11.41
CA GLU A 467 21.13 -2.47 -12.19
C GLU A 467 20.85 -0.97 -12.31
N ILE A 468 20.28 -0.55 -13.44
CA ILE A 468 20.01 0.87 -13.73
C ILE A 468 18.53 1.11 -13.99
N LEU A 469 17.96 2.05 -13.23
CA LEU A 469 16.71 2.69 -13.64
C LEU A 469 17.04 3.79 -14.64
N ASP A 470 17.09 3.43 -15.91
CA ASP A 470 17.56 4.32 -16.97
C ASP A 470 16.61 5.50 -17.19
N SER A 471 17.10 6.71 -16.94
CA SER A 471 16.32 7.94 -17.04
C SER A 471 15.79 8.21 -18.46
N ARG A 472 16.31 7.51 -19.48
CA ARG A 472 15.87 7.58 -20.89
C ARG A 472 14.58 6.81 -21.18
N SER A 473 14.18 5.85 -20.33
CA SER A 473 13.05 4.93 -20.59
C SER A 473 11.91 5.03 -19.57
N VAL A 474 11.93 6.05 -18.71
CA VAL A 474 10.98 6.20 -17.59
C VAL A 474 9.86 7.22 -17.83
N GLY A 475 9.71 7.69 -19.07
CA GLY A 475 8.65 8.65 -19.42
C GLY A 475 8.85 10.06 -18.87
N VAL A 476 10.06 10.41 -18.45
CA VAL A 476 10.45 11.75 -18.02
C VAL A 476 11.09 12.50 -19.19
N PHE A 477 10.32 13.39 -19.83
CA PHE A 477 10.70 14.04 -21.08
C PHE A 477 11.19 15.48 -20.85
N MET A 478 12.34 15.67 -20.20
CA MET A 478 12.86 17.00 -19.82
C MET A 478 13.20 17.93 -21.01
N ASN A 479 13.20 17.43 -22.25
CA ASN A 479 13.35 18.26 -23.46
C ASN A 479 12.00 18.75 -24.04
N SER A 480 10.85 18.31 -23.50
CA SER A 480 9.52 18.72 -23.97
C SER A 480 9.00 19.91 -23.16
N PRO A 481 8.70 21.06 -23.77
CA PRO A 481 8.09 22.20 -23.09
C PRO A 481 6.76 21.85 -22.40
N GLU A 482 5.96 20.98 -23.01
CA GLU A 482 4.69 20.51 -22.45
C GLU A 482 4.91 19.66 -21.19
N PHE A 483 5.95 18.82 -21.19
CA PHE A 483 6.33 18.05 -20.01
C PHE A 483 6.80 18.97 -18.89
N LEU A 484 7.69 19.92 -19.20
CA LEU A 484 8.21 20.89 -18.22
C LEU A 484 7.06 21.67 -17.58
N ALA A 485 6.17 22.24 -18.39
CA ALA A 485 5.04 23.04 -17.92
C ALA A 485 4.12 22.28 -16.96
N LYS A 486 3.98 20.95 -17.14
CA LYS A 486 3.07 20.13 -16.35
C LYS A 486 3.73 19.48 -15.13
N TYR A 487 4.93 18.93 -15.29
CA TYR A 487 5.49 17.97 -14.34
C TYR A 487 6.76 18.45 -13.63
N THR A 488 7.22 19.66 -13.89
CA THR A 488 8.43 20.22 -13.25
C THR A 488 8.13 21.38 -12.34
N GLU A 489 9.04 21.64 -11.41
CA GLU A 489 9.00 22.86 -10.61
C GLU A 489 9.00 24.10 -11.51
N ASP A 490 8.25 25.12 -11.11
CA ASP A 490 8.18 26.43 -11.76
C ASP A 490 7.79 26.38 -13.26
N GLY A 491 7.33 25.22 -13.75
CA GLY A 491 6.92 24.97 -15.13
C GLY A 491 8.05 24.98 -16.16
N ASN A 492 9.31 25.04 -15.72
CA ASN A 492 10.47 25.12 -16.61
C ASN A 492 11.74 24.43 -16.08
N SER A 493 11.70 23.79 -14.90
CA SER A 493 12.88 23.17 -14.30
C SER A 493 13.28 21.90 -15.06
N ILE A 494 14.50 21.89 -15.61
CA ILE A 494 15.09 20.70 -16.25
C ILE A 494 15.72 19.73 -15.26
N SER A 495 15.58 19.98 -13.95
CA SER A 495 16.23 19.18 -12.89
C SER A 495 15.21 18.59 -11.90
N HIS A 496 14.15 19.34 -11.57
CA HIS A 496 13.26 18.99 -10.47
C HIS A 496 11.82 18.79 -10.93
N LEU A 497 11.26 17.64 -10.58
CA LEU A 497 9.84 17.36 -10.79
C LEU A 497 9.00 18.06 -9.71
N ASN A 498 7.77 18.44 -10.07
CA ASN A 498 6.77 18.81 -9.07
C ASN A 498 6.08 17.55 -8.50
N ALA A 499 5.11 17.73 -7.59
CA ALA A 499 4.41 16.61 -6.97
C ALA A 499 3.71 15.67 -7.98
N ASP A 500 3.12 16.21 -9.05
CA ASP A 500 2.48 15.41 -10.10
C ASP A 500 3.52 14.64 -10.93
N GLY A 501 4.66 15.26 -11.20
CA GLY A 501 5.79 14.62 -11.88
C GLY A 501 6.37 13.48 -11.07
N HIS A 502 6.58 13.67 -9.77
CA HIS A 502 7.03 12.62 -8.87
C HIS A 502 6.01 11.47 -8.76
N ALA A 503 4.71 11.77 -8.69
CA ALA A 503 3.68 10.73 -8.67
C ALA A 503 3.64 9.91 -9.98
N MET A 504 3.86 10.55 -11.13
CA MET A 504 3.96 9.88 -12.42
C MET A 504 5.18 8.96 -12.47
N PHE A 505 6.36 9.48 -12.13
CA PHE A 505 7.60 8.72 -12.16
C PHE A 505 7.62 7.59 -11.11
N ALA A 506 6.95 7.77 -9.97
CA ALA A 506 6.83 6.73 -8.94
C ALA A 506 6.25 5.42 -9.48
N ASN A 507 5.36 5.45 -10.47
CA ASN A 507 4.85 4.22 -11.09
C ASN A 507 5.96 3.45 -11.81
N LYS A 508 6.92 4.15 -12.42
CA LYS A 508 8.07 3.52 -13.08
C LYS A 508 9.12 3.02 -12.10
N VAL A 509 9.32 3.75 -11.01
CA VAL A 509 10.16 3.26 -9.90
C VAL A 509 9.53 2.00 -9.28
N GLU A 510 8.22 1.98 -9.09
CA GLU A 510 7.48 0.82 -8.58
C GLU A 510 7.63 -0.41 -9.49
N ASP A 511 7.39 -0.24 -10.79
CA ASP A 511 7.59 -1.30 -11.80
C ASP A 511 9.03 -1.85 -11.74
N PHE A 512 10.02 -0.98 -11.63
CA PHE A 512 11.43 -1.37 -11.56
C PHE A 512 11.75 -2.13 -10.27
N LEU A 513 11.35 -1.58 -9.12
CA LEU A 513 11.62 -2.17 -7.80
C LEU A 513 10.96 -3.54 -7.62
N ASN A 514 9.83 -3.80 -8.30
CA ASN A 514 9.20 -5.13 -8.31
C ASN A 514 9.99 -6.19 -9.08
N ASN A 515 10.83 -5.78 -10.03
CA ASN A 515 11.52 -6.67 -10.96
C ASN A 515 13.00 -6.90 -10.65
N ILE A 516 13.60 -6.08 -9.78
CA ILE A 516 14.96 -6.30 -9.26
C ILE A 516 14.93 -7.19 -8.04
#